data_AF-A0A2U1MXQ2-F1
#
_entry.id   AF-A0A2U1MXQ2-F1
#
_cell.length_a   1.000
_cell.length_b   1.000
_cell.length_c   1.000
_cell.angle_alpha   90.00
_cell.angle_beta   90.00
_cell.angle_gamma   90.00
#
_symmetry.space_group_name_H-M   'P 1'
#
loop_
_entity.id
_entity.type
_entity.pdbx_description
1 polymer ?
#
loop_
_entity_poly.entity_id
_entity_poly.type
_entity_poly.pdbx_seq_one_letter_code
_entity_poly.pdbx_strand_id
1 'polypeptide(L)'
;MTTLSKVYRNVPTTSYQITPLDFDSLDGVPESHIWSQPDEPQQKIQTQEPQELSIPVIDLTDPNALDLIGQACKTWGIFQVINHGVPLALIKKLESESRRLFALPTDEKHKVLRSANGVTGYGTASISKFFDKCMWHEGFGIMGSCVEDAKILWPYDYKNFWYV
;
A
#
# COMPACT_ATOMS: atom_id res chain seq x y z
N MET A 1 -14.84 -17.77 -7.89
CA MET A 1 -13.86 -16.80 -7.34
C MET A 1 -14.27 -15.40 -7.73
N THR A 2 -14.40 -14.49 -6.76
CA THR A 2 -14.66 -13.06 -7.00
C THR A 2 -13.31 -12.36 -7.17
N THR A 3 -13.10 -11.60 -8.24
CA THR A 3 -11.86 -10.83 -8.43
C THR A 3 -11.83 -9.66 -7.43
N LEU A 4 -10.64 -9.24 -6.97
CA LEU A 4 -10.50 -8.06 -6.10
C LEU A 4 -11.22 -6.83 -6.67
N SER A 5 -11.13 -6.63 -8.00
CA SER A 5 -11.86 -5.58 -8.71
C SER A 5 -13.38 -5.64 -8.58
N LYS A 6 -13.97 -6.84 -8.42
CA LYS A 6 -15.41 -7.02 -8.17
C LYS A 6 -15.78 -6.70 -6.73
N VAL A 7 -14.90 -7.01 -5.76
CA VAL A 7 -15.12 -6.71 -4.34
C VAL A 7 -15.27 -5.20 -4.12
N TYR A 8 -14.38 -4.39 -4.72
CA TYR A 8 -14.41 -2.93 -4.57
C TYR A 8 -15.49 -2.20 -5.39
N ARG A 9 -16.22 -2.91 -6.27
CA ARG A 9 -17.25 -2.32 -7.14
C ARG A 9 -18.62 -2.25 -6.46
N ASN A 10 -18.89 -3.14 -5.49
CA ASN A 10 -20.20 -3.28 -4.87
C ASN A 10 -20.38 -2.42 -3.61
N VAL A 11 -19.43 -1.54 -3.29
CA VAL A 11 -19.49 -0.64 -2.13
C VAL A 11 -20.18 0.67 -2.54
N PRO A 12 -21.27 1.12 -1.86
CA PRO A 12 -22.05 2.29 -2.26
C PRO A 12 -21.22 3.58 -2.31
N THR A 13 -21.35 4.37 -3.38
CA THR A 13 -20.43 5.43 -3.85
C THR A 13 -20.61 6.83 -3.21
N THR A 14 -21.12 6.97 -1.99
CA THR A 14 -21.46 8.31 -1.48
C THR A 14 -20.28 8.97 -0.75
N SER A 15 -19.56 9.84 -1.46
CA SER A 15 -18.47 10.72 -0.98
C SER A 15 -17.08 10.09 -0.85
N TYR A 16 -16.49 9.66 -1.97
CA TYR A 16 -15.10 9.16 -1.98
C TYR A 16 -14.15 10.15 -2.64
N GLN A 17 -13.15 10.59 -1.88
CA GLN A 17 -12.03 11.35 -2.41
C GLN A 17 -10.99 10.36 -2.96
N ILE A 18 -11.00 10.18 -4.29
CA ILE A 18 -9.93 9.42 -4.98
C ILE A 18 -8.63 10.19 -4.90
N THR A 19 -8.74 11.51 -5.01
CA THR A 19 -7.65 12.47 -4.85
C THR A 19 -7.08 12.38 -3.44
N PRO A 20 -5.80 12.03 -3.27
CA PRO A 20 -5.14 12.11 -1.98
C PRO A 20 -5.20 13.52 -1.39
N LEU A 21 -5.02 13.60 -0.08
CA LEU A 21 -4.97 14.88 0.60
C LEU A 21 -3.77 15.69 0.11
N ASP A 22 -4.00 16.96 -0.22
CA ASP A 22 -2.91 17.89 -0.52
C ASP A 22 -2.31 18.38 0.79
N PHE A 23 -1.15 17.85 1.16
CA PHE A 23 -0.53 18.12 2.44
C PHE A 23 0.04 19.54 2.56
N ASP A 24 0.36 20.17 1.41
CA ASP A 24 1.00 21.49 1.39
C ASP A 24 0.00 22.63 1.60
N SER A 25 -1.31 22.38 1.46
CA SER A 25 -2.36 23.39 1.57
C SER A 25 -3.11 23.39 2.91
N LEU A 26 -2.66 22.59 3.89
CA LEU A 26 -3.39 22.40 5.16
C LEU A 26 -2.72 23.07 6.35
N ASP A 27 -3.55 23.75 7.14
CA ASP A 27 -3.16 24.34 8.43
C ASP A 27 -3.19 23.32 9.60
N GLY A 28 -3.67 22.10 9.35
CA GLY A 28 -3.78 21.05 10.36
C GLY A 28 -4.41 19.77 9.83
N VAL A 29 -4.47 18.73 10.67
CA VAL A 29 -5.07 17.43 10.32
C VAL A 29 -6.59 17.57 10.21
N PRO A 30 -7.22 17.28 9.05
CA PRO A 30 -8.66 17.39 8.89
C PRO A 30 -9.43 16.36 9.72
N GLU A 31 -10.67 16.65 10.13
CA GLU A 31 -11.54 15.71 10.86
C GLU A 31 -11.78 14.40 10.12
N SER A 32 -11.69 14.41 8.78
CA SER A 32 -11.77 13.21 7.94
C SER A 32 -10.61 12.24 8.18
N HIS A 33 -9.47 12.72 8.69
CA HIS A 33 -8.26 11.93 8.97
C HIS A 33 -8.02 11.71 10.46
N ILE A 34 -8.91 12.19 11.34
CA ILE A 34 -8.86 11.91 12.77
C ILE A 34 -9.60 10.59 13.03
N TRP A 35 -8.84 9.54 13.34
CA TRP A 35 -9.36 8.24 13.72
C TRP A 35 -9.62 8.24 15.23
N SER A 36 -10.88 8.07 15.63
CA SER A 36 -11.20 7.81 17.03
C SER A 36 -10.50 6.52 17.43
N GLN A 37 -9.89 6.49 18.62
CA GLN A 37 -9.50 5.21 19.18
C GLN A 37 -10.76 4.35 19.25
N PRO A 38 -10.75 3.09 18.78
CA PRO A 38 -11.83 2.20 19.09
C PRO A 38 -12.02 2.19 20.62
N ASP A 39 -13.25 1.95 21.08
CA ASP A 39 -13.51 1.55 22.47
C ASP A 39 -12.88 0.15 22.70
N GLU A 40 -11.57 0.04 22.49
CA GLU A 40 -10.80 -1.10 22.93
C GLU A 40 -10.81 -1.01 24.45
N PRO A 41 -11.30 -2.05 25.16
CA PRO A 41 -11.02 -2.13 26.57
C PRO A 41 -9.51 -2.01 26.69
N GLN A 42 -9.05 -0.96 27.37
CA GLN A 42 -7.66 -0.76 27.72
C GLN A 42 -7.22 -2.00 28.52
N GLN A 43 -6.84 -3.07 27.83
CA GLN A 43 -5.91 -4.03 28.38
C GLN A 43 -4.67 -3.19 28.59
N LYS A 44 -4.56 -2.64 29.80
CA LYS A 44 -3.30 -2.27 30.39
C LYS A 44 -2.43 -3.49 30.14
N ILE A 45 -1.57 -3.41 29.12
CA ILE A 45 -0.48 -4.35 28.93
C ILE A 45 0.25 -4.26 30.27
N GLN A 46 -0.01 -5.22 31.15
CA GLN A 46 0.73 -5.35 32.38
C GLN A 46 2.15 -5.57 31.89
N THR A 47 3.02 -4.61 32.18
CA THR A 47 4.46 -4.69 31.95
C THR A 47 5.02 -5.84 32.80
N GLN A 48 4.74 -7.07 32.38
CA GLN A 48 5.69 -8.17 32.48
C GLN A 48 6.82 -7.81 31.51
N GLU A 49 8.06 -8.14 31.87
CA GLU A 49 9.22 -7.83 31.02
C GLU A 49 8.93 -8.18 29.56
N PRO A 50 9.30 -7.32 28.59
CA PRO A 50 8.99 -7.58 27.20
C PRO A 50 9.70 -8.88 26.80
N GLN A 51 8.94 -9.98 26.72
CA GLN A 51 9.31 -11.01 25.77
C GLN A 51 9.38 -10.28 24.43
N GLU A 52 10.57 -10.21 23.85
CA GLU A 52 10.76 -9.64 22.52
C GLU A 52 9.95 -10.49 21.53
N LEU A 53 8.69 -10.12 21.36
CA LEU A 53 7.81 -10.66 20.34
C LEU A 53 8.31 -10.12 19.00
N SER A 54 9.30 -10.81 18.43
CA SER A 54 9.82 -10.50 17.10
C SER A 54 8.99 -11.22 16.05
N ILE A 55 8.50 -10.49 15.03
CA ILE A 55 7.86 -11.08 13.85
C ILE A 55 8.80 -12.14 13.26
N PRO A 56 8.33 -13.38 12.98
CA PRO A 56 9.17 -14.44 12.45
C PRO A 56 9.89 -14.02 11.17
N VAL A 57 11.21 -14.29 11.10
CA VAL A 57 12.02 -14.11 9.89
C VAL A 57 12.36 -15.49 9.35
N ILE A 58 12.01 -15.75 8.11
CA ILE A 58 12.16 -17.07 7.47
C ILE A 58 13.18 -16.98 6.34
N ASP A 59 14.23 -17.79 6.43
CA ASP A 59 15.17 -17.99 5.34
C ASP A 59 14.59 -18.97 4.31
N LEU A 60 14.34 -18.52 3.08
CA LEU A 60 13.79 -19.39 2.03
C LEU A 60 14.78 -20.42 1.48
N THR A 61 16.05 -20.37 1.90
CA THR A 61 17.03 -21.42 1.63
C THR A 61 17.07 -22.51 2.72
N ASP A 62 16.38 -22.32 3.85
CA ASP A 62 16.25 -23.34 4.88
C ASP A 62 15.43 -24.53 4.33
N PRO A 63 15.92 -25.78 4.47
CA PRO A 63 15.17 -26.98 4.07
C PRO A 63 13.76 -27.09 4.69
N ASN A 64 13.53 -26.46 5.84
CA ASN A 64 12.27 -26.45 6.58
C ASN A 64 11.45 -25.17 6.36
N ALA A 65 11.80 -24.31 5.40
CA ALA A 65 11.12 -23.02 5.17
C ALA A 65 9.59 -23.18 5.03
N LEU A 66 9.12 -24.27 4.40
CA LEU A 66 7.69 -24.56 4.24
C LEU A 66 6.97 -24.71 5.59
N ASP A 67 7.57 -25.47 6.51
CA ASP A 67 7.00 -25.72 7.83
C ASP A 67 7.03 -24.45 8.69
N LEU A 68 8.13 -23.68 8.60
CA LEU A 68 8.25 -22.39 9.27
C LEU A 68 7.20 -21.40 8.79
N ILE A 69 6.94 -21.33 7.47
CA ILE A 69 5.86 -20.49 6.91
C ILE A 69 4.51 -20.96 7.42
N GLY A 70 4.26 -22.28 7.41
CA GLY A 70 3.01 -22.85 7.91
C GLY A 70 2.77 -22.55 9.39
N GLN A 71 3.83 -22.58 10.21
CA GLN A 71 3.76 -22.20 11.63
C GLN A 71 3.49 -20.71 11.78
N ALA A 72 4.25 -19.84 11.11
CA ALA A 72 4.07 -18.39 11.19
C ALA A 72 2.66 -17.95 10.73
N CYS A 73 2.11 -18.57 9.67
CA CYS A 73 0.73 -18.33 9.26
C CYS A 73 -0.29 -18.68 10.35
N LYS A 74 -0.08 -19.76 11.11
CA LYS A 74 -1.00 -20.23 12.16
C LYS A 74 -0.90 -19.42 13.46
N THR A 75 0.31 -19.01 13.83
CA THR A 75 0.58 -18.40 15.14
C THR A 75 0.67 -16.87 15.08
N TRP A 76 1.11 -16.30 13.96
CA TRP A 76 1.31 -14.86 13.77
C TRP A 76 0.42 -14.24 12.70
N GLY A 77 0.14 -14.95 11.61
CA GLY A 77 -0.54 -14.40 10.42
C GLY A 77 0.32 -13.45 9.57
N ILE A 78 1.56 -13.18 9.99
CA ILE A 78 2.56 -12.37 9.30
C ILE A 78 3.97 -12.92 9.55
N PHE A 79 4.86 -12.75 8.59
CA PHE A 79 6.28 -13.10 8.67
C PHE A 79 7.10 -12.29 7.66
N GLN A 80 8.41 -12.21 7.87
CA GLN A 80 9.37 -11.67 6.92
C GLN A 80 10.11 -12.82 6.23
N VAL A 81 10.58 -12.60 5.00
CA VAL A 81 11.41 -13.57 4.27
C VAL A 81 12.76 -12.97 3.91
N ILE A 82 13.80 -13.79 4.00
CA ILE A 82 15.16 -13.48 3.50
C ILE A 82 15.59 -14.55 2.50
N ASN A 83 16.64 -14.26 1.73
CA ASN A 83 17.15 -15.13 0.67
C ASN A 83 16.06 -15.59 -0.33
N HIS A 84 15.10 -14.70 -0.61
CA HIS A 84 13.96 -14.96 -1.50
C HIS A 84 14.30 -14.98 -3.00
N GLY A 85 15.58 -14.89 -3.37
CA GLY A 85 16.05 -14.95 -4.77
C GLY A 85 15.77 -13.72 -5.63
N VAL A 86 14.89 -12.80 -5.21
CA VAL A 86 14.67 -11.52 -5.90
C VAL A 86 15.93 -10.65 -5.83
N PRO A 87 16.50 -10.21 -6.97
CA PRO A 87 17.73 -9.43 -6.98
C PRO A 87 17.62 -8.12 -6.21
N LEU A 88 18.59 -7.81 -5.34
CA LEU A 88 18.60 -6.56 -4.59
C LEU A 88 18.62 -5.32 -5.50
N ALA A 89 19.28 -5.41 -6.65
CA ALA A 89 19.29 -4.33 -7.65
C ALA A 89 17.89 -4.01 -8.18
N LEU A 90 17.02 -5.03 -8.31
CA LEU A 90 15.64 -4.86 -8.74
C LEU A 90 14.82 -4.12 -7.68
N ILE A 91 14.96 -4.50 -6.41
CA ILE A 91 14.30 -3.84 -5.27
C ILE A 91 14.72 -2.37 -5.20
N LYS A 92 16.03 -2.09 -5.29
CA LYS A 92 16.56 -0.71 -5.30
C LYS A 92 16.01 0.12 -6.46
N LYS A 93 15.88 -0.48 -7.65
CA LYS A 93 15.27 0.18 -8.81
C LYS A 93 13.80 0.49 -8.55
N LEU A 94 13.02 -0.48 -8.05
CA LEU A 94 11.61 -0.29 -7.69
C LEU A 94 11.43 0.86 -6.69
N GLU A 95 12.25 0.90 -5.63
CA GLU A 95 12.20 1.98 -4.65
C GLU A 95 12.54 3.34 -5.27
N SER A 96 13.57 3.39 -6.13
CA SER A 96 13.98 4.61 -6.83
C SER A 96 12.87 5.14 -7.73
N GLU A 97 12.26 4.28 -8.54
CA GLU A 97 11.16 4.65 -9.44
C GLU A 97 9.89 5.03 -8.67
N SER A 98 9.63 4.38 -7.53
CA SER A 98 8.53 4.75 -6.63
C SER A 98 8.74 6.15 -6.05
N ARG A 99 9.94 6.45 -5.53
CA ARG A 99 10.30 7.80 -5.06
C ARG A 99 10.17 8.83 -6.18
N ARG A 100 10.63 8.48 -7.39
CA ARG A 100 10.53 9.34 -8.58
C ARG A 100 9.08 9.69 -8.93
N LEU A 101 8.15 8.74 -8.80
CA LEU A 101 6.71 8.98 -9.01
C LEU A 101 6.15 9.95 -7.97
N PHE A 102 6.36 9.68 -6.68
CA PHE A 102 5.74 10.46 -5.62
C PHE A 102 6.38 11.85 -5.42
N ALA A 103 7.61 12.05 -5.89
CA ALA A 103 8.27 13.35 -5.98
C ALA A 103 7.75 14.25 -7.11
N LEU A 104 6.91 13.75 -8.03
CA LEU A 104 6.27 14.59 -9.04
C LEU A 104 5.31 15.59 -8.38
N PRO A 105 5.14 16.79 -8.96
CA PRO A 105 4.11 17.73 -8.54
C PRO A 105 2.73 17.08 -8.52
N THR A 106 1.89 17.48 -7.57
CA THR A 106 0.52 16.95 -7.41
C THR A 106 -0.27 16.99 -8.71
N ASP A 107 -0.18 18.07 -9.49
CA ASP A 107 -0.86 18.21 -10.77
C ASP A 107 -0.39 17.20 -11.83
N GLU A 108 0.89 16.81 -11.82
CA GLU A 108 1.40 15.77 -12.72
C GLU A 108 0.86 14.40 -12.31
N LYS A 109 0.85 14.09 -11.01
CA LYS A 109 0.27 12.84 -10.48
C LYS A 109 -1.23 12.74 -10.78
N HIS A 110 -1.95 13.86 -10.77
CA HIS A 110 -3.38 13.92 -11.10
C HIS A 110 -3.71 13.55 -12.54
N LYS A 111 -2.77 13.66 -13.49
CA LYS A 111 -2.99 13.25 -14.89
C LYS A 111 -3.28 11.76 -15.04
N VAL A 112 -2.89 10.96 -14.04
CA VAL A 112 -3.09 9.50 -13.99
C VAL A 112 -3.96 9.09 -12.81
N LEU A 113 -4.86 9.98 -12.36
CA LEU A 113 -5.84 9.66 -11.33
C LEU A 113 -6.69 8.47 -11.76
N ARG A 114 -6.75 7.44 -10.92
CA ARG A 114 -7.55 6.24 -11.22
C ARG A 114 -9.04 6.60 -11.30
N SER A 115 -9.78 5.87 -12.13
CA SER A 115 -11.24 5.98 -12.13
C SER A 115 -11.85 5.47 -10.83
N ALA A 116 -13.08 5.90 -10.48
CA ALA A 116 -13.76 5.49 -9.23
C ALA A 116 -13.90 3.96 -9.05
N ASN A 117 -14.00 3.24 -10.17
CA ASN A 117 -14.08 1.78 -10.23
C ASN A 117 -12.75 1.12 -10.63
N GLY A 118 -11.74 1.93 -10.92
CA GLY A 118 -10.39 1.52 -11.26
C GLY A 118 -9.57 1.22 -10.02
N VAL A 119 -8.58 0.35 -10.21
CA VAL A 119 -7.60 -0.03 -9.18
C VAL A 119 -6.18 0.34 -9.59
N THR A 120 -5.96 0.58 -10.89
CA THR A 120 -4.69 1.05 -11.46
C THR A 120 -4.72 2.57 -11.57
N GLY A 121 -3.61 3.23 -11.27
CA GLY A 121 -3.45 4.68 -11.32
C GLY A 121 -3.26 5.31 -9.94
N TYR A 122 -3.03 6.63 -9.95
CA TYR A 122 -2.84 7.44 -8.75
C TYR A 122 -4.14 7.60 -7.96
N GLY A 123 -4.05 7.58 -6.63
CA GLY A 123 -5.18 7.86 -5.75
C GLY A 123 -5.05 7.24 -4.36
N THR A 124 -6.09 7.43 -3.55
CA THR A 124 -6.23 6.76 -2.25
C THR A 124 -6.34 5.24 -2.41
N ALA A 125 -6.12 4.46 -1.34
CA ALA A 125 -6.06 3.01 -1.43
C ALA A 125 -7.48 2.47 -1.64
N SER A 126 -7.69 1.43 -2.44
CA SER A 126 -9.06 0.90 -2.65
C SER A 126 -9.75 0.46 -1.35
N ILE A 127 -8.98 0.06 -0.35
CA ILE A 127 -9.47 -0.33 0.96
C ILE A 127 -10.04 0.84 1.78
N SER A 128 -9.68 2.09 1.46
CA SER A 128 -10.23 3.28 2.12
C SER A 128 -11.76 3.34 2.02
N LYS A 129 -12.35 2.69 1.00
CA LYS A 129 -13.80 2.58 0.80
C LYS A 129 -14.55 1.87 1.95
N PHE A 130 -13.84 1.12 2.79
CA PHE A 130 -14.41 0.38 3.91
C PHE A 130 -14.32 1.11 5.25
N PHE A 131 -13.85 2.35 5.27
CA PHE A 131 -13.69 3.15 6.48
C PHE A 131 -14.39 4.49 6.34
N ASP A 132 -15.01 4.94 7.44
CA ASP A 132 -15.66 6.25 7.50
C ASP A 132 -14.66 7.41 7.65
N LYS A 133 -13.37 7.08 7.88
CA LYS A 133 -12.24 8.00 7.97
C LYS A 133 -11.26 7.75 6.84
N CYS A 134 -10.66 8.83 6.36
CA CYS A 134 -9.59 8.81 5.37
C CYS A 134 -8.26 8.38 6.01
N MET A 135 -7.48 7.62 5.26
CA MET A 135 -6.13 7.21 5.64
C MET A 135 -5.12 8.32 5.32
N TRP A 136 -4.07 8.46 6.12
CA TRP A 136 -2.99 9.41 5.87
C TRP A 136 -1.99 8.85 4.85
N HIS A 137 -2.34 8.89 3.56
CA HIS A 137 -1.48 8.36 2.52
C HIS A 137 -1.82 8.90 1.12
N GLU A 138 -0.85 8.81 0.22
CA GLU A 138 -1.07 8.77 -1.23
C GLU A 138 -0.70 7.38 -1.76
N GLY A 139 -1.05 7.08 -3.02
CA GLY A 139 -0.79 5.76 -3.58
C GLY A 139 -0.88 5.72 -5.10
N PHE A 140 -0.23 4.73 -5.69
CA PHE A 140 -0.34 4.40 -7.09
C PHE A 140 -0.58 2.90 -7.20
N GLY A 141 -1.80 2.51 -7.58
CA GLY A 141 -2.16 1.10 -7.73
C GLY A 141 -1.74 0.56 -9.08
N ILE A 142 -1.32 -0.70 -9.14
CA ILE A 142 -1.03 -1.40 -10.39
C ILE A 142 -1.76 -2.75 -10.38
N MET A 143 -2.80 -2.88 -11.19
CA MET A 143 -3.44 -4.16 -11.50
C MET A 143 -3.45 -4.35 -13.02
N GLY A 144 -2.54 -5.19 -13.51
CA GLY A 144 -2.26 -5.34 -14.94
C GLY A 144 -1.20 -4.37 -15.42
N SER A 145 -1.43 -3.73 -16.57
CA SER A 145 -0.48 -2.79 -17.17
C SER A 145 -0.69 -1.36 -16.66
N CYS A 146 0.40 -0.66 -16.32
CA CYS A 146 0.43 0.77 -16.02
C CYS A 146 1.19 1.57 -17.09
N VAL A 147 1.42 0.99 -18.28
CA VAL A 147 2.23 1.60 -19.34
C VAL A 147 1.66 2.93 -19.82
N GLU A 148 0.34 3.02 -19.99
CA GLU A 148 -0.30 4.24 -20.46
C GLU A 148 -0.18 5.36 -19.41
N ASP A 149 -0.33 5.04 -18.13
CA ASP A 149 -0.08 6.00 -17.05
C ASP A 149 1.39 6.44 -17.04
N ALA A 150 2.33 5.51 -17.19
CA ALA A 150 3.75 5.82 -17.25
C ALA A 150 4.12 6.70 -18.45
N LYS A 151 3.48 6.52 -19.62
CA LYS A 151 3.65 7.38 -20.80
C LYS A 151 3.11 8.78 -20.58
N ILE A 152 2.02 8.93 -19.82
CA ILE A 152 1.46 10.23 -19.45
C ILE A 152 2.45 10.98 -18.53
N LEU A 153 2.98 10.28 -17.51
CA LEU A 153 3.91 10.89 -16.55
C LEU A 153 5.30 11.16 -17.13
N TRP A 154 5.81 10.25 -17.97
CA TRP A 154 7.16 10.34 -18.54
C TRP A 154 7.15 10.01 -20.04
N PRO A 155 6.66 10.92 -20.90
CA PRO A 155 6.51 10.68 -22.34
C PRO A 155 7.80 10.23 -23.03
N TYR A 156 8.95 10.67 -22.51
CA TYR A 156 10.28 10.39 -23.07
C TYR A 156 11.08 9.35 -22.28
N ASP A 157 10.59 8.87 -21.12
CA ASP A 157 11.33 7.96 -20.22
C ASP A 157 10.47 6.92 -19.47
N TYR A 158 9.27 6.61 -19.96
CA TYR A 158 8.33 5.69 -19.29
C TYR A 158 8.85 4.26 -19.13
N LYS A 159 9.84 3.84 -19.94
CA LYS A 159 10.37 2.48 -19.94
C LYS A 159 11.09 2.13 -18.64
N ASN A 160 11.69 3.12 -17.97
CA ASN A 160 12.38 2.90 -16.70
C ASN A 160 11.43 2.48 -15.58
N PHE A 161 10.20 2.98 -15.61
CA PHE A 161 9.16 2.67 -14.63
C PHE A 161 8.45 1.34 -14.92
N TRP A 162 8.28 0.97 -16.19
CA TRP A 162 7.57 -0.26 -16.58
C TRP A 162 8.44 -1.52 -16.59
N TYR A 163 9.70 -1.41 -17.01
CA TYR A 163 10.64 -2.54 -17.07
C TYR A 163 11.46 -2.68 -15.79
N VAL A 164 10.78 -2.67 -14.64
CA VAL A 164 11.36 -3.08 -13.36
C VAL A 164 11.12 -4.57 -13.23
#